data_AF-A0A3E1EP36-F1
#
_entry.id   AF-A0A3E1EP36-F1
#
_cell.length_a   1.000
_cell.length_b   1.000
_cell.length_c   1.000
_cell.angle_alpha   90.00
_cell.angle_beta   90.00
_cell.angle_gamma   90.00
#
_symmetry.space_group_name_H-M   'P 1'
#
loop_
_entity.id
_entity.type
_entity.pdbx_description
1 polymer ?
#
loop_
_entity_poly.entity_id
_entity_poly.type
_entity_poly.pdbx_seq_one_letter_code
_entity_poly.pdbx_strand_id
1 'polypeptide(L)'
;MSDQPSRSAPLVTILTVLAGFALFAAVVYSIYLPHQTGPFTGDGIRTAEQRKQNLADLQAKQSKQAASYGWVDQKAGVVQLPLDVAMELTVQKYAAKK
;
A
#
# COMPACT_ATOMS: atom_id res chain seq x y z
N MET A 1 46.16 51.33 19.32
CA MET A 1 46.37 49.91 19.68
C MET A 1 45.54 49.09 18.74
N SER A 2 46.17 48.41 17.79
CA SER A 2 45.47 47.66 16.74
C SER A 2 45.35 46.22 17.22
N ASP A 3 44.19 45.83 17.76
CA ASP A 3 43.93 44.43 18.09
C ASP A 3 43.70 43.65 16.79
N GLN A 4 44.75 42.96 16.36
CA GLN A 4 44.71 42.00 15.27
C GLN A 4 44.13 40.69 15.83
N PRO A 5 42.97 40.21 15.34
CA PRO A 5 42.45 38.92 15.78
C PRO A 5 43.39 37.82 15.25
N SER A 6 43.97 37.05 16.17
CA SER A 6 44.86 35.93 15.88
C SER A 6 44.15 34.92 14.97
N ARG A 7 44.83 34.59 13.87
CA ARG A 7 44.31 33.96 12.64
C ARG A 7 44.10 32.44 12.76
N SER A 8 43.64 31.97 13.91
CA SER A 8 43.24 30.59 14.11
C SER A 8 41.85 30.60 14.71
N ALA A 9 40.83 30.32 13.92
CA ALA A 9 39.59 29.81 14.50
C ALA A 9 40.02 28.65 15.41
N PRO A 10 39.77 28.73 16.74
CA PRO A 10 40.35 27.77 17.66
C PRO A 10 39.80 26.40 17.26
N LEU A 11 40.66 25.40 17.09
CA LEU A 11 40.27 24.04 16.69
C LEU A 11 39.04 23.52 17.46
N VAL A 12 38.87 23.98 18.69
CA VAL A 12 37.69 23.80 19.53
C VAL A 12 36.37 24.18 18.83
N THR A 13 36.25 25.36 18.21
CA THR A 13 35.01 25.75 17.51
C THR A 13 34.72 24.86 16.31
N ILE A 14 35.77 24.45 15.59
CA ILE A 14 35.63 23.54 14.44
C ILE A 14 35.14 22.17 14.93
N LEU A 15 35.75 21.63 15.98
CA LEU A 15 35.34 20.36 16.58
C LEU A 15 33.91 20.41 17.13
N THR A 16 33.52 21.51 17.77
CA THR A 16 32.14 21.69 18.28
C THR A 16 31.12 21.70 17.14
N VAL A 17 31.40 22.40 16.04
CA VAL A 17 30.51 22.43 14.87
C VAL A 17 30.42 21.05 14.22
N LEU A 18 31.55 20.36 14.03
CA LEU A 18 31.55 19.00 13.49
C LEU A 18 30.80 18.01 14.37
N ALA A 19 30.96 18.10 15.70
CA ALA A 19 30.20 17.29 16.64
C ALA A 19 28.69 17.56 16.52
N GLY A 20 28.28 18.82 16.38
CA GLY A 20 26.88 19.19 16.14
C GLY A 20 26.32 18.57 14.86
N PHE A 21 27.06 18.65 13.75
CA PHE A 21 26.66 18.03 12.48
C PHE A 21 26.63 16.50 12.57
N ALA A 22 27.60 15.89 13.24
CA ALA A 22 27.65 14.44 13.43
C ALA A 22 26.46 13.94 14.26
N LEU A 23 26.09 14.67 15.31
CA LEU A 23 24.94 14.36 16.15
C LEU A 23 23.64 14.52 15.36
N PHE A 24 23.50 15.60 14.58
CA PHE A 24 22.37 15.78 13.68
C PHE A 24 22.27 14.64 12.64
N ALA A 25 23.38 14.29 11.98
CA ALA A 25 23.43 13.21 11.02
C ALA A 25 23.07 11.86 11.65
N ALA A 26 23.51 11.59 12.89
CA ALA A 26 23.16 10.37 13.63
C ALA A 26 21.65 10.29 13.91
N VAL A 27 21.01 11.40 14.29
CA VAL A 27 19.56 11.46 14.50
C VAL A 27 18.80 11.24 13.19
N VAL A 28 19.21 11.89 12.10
CA VAL A 28 18.59 11.69 10.77
C VAL A 28 18.76 10.25 10.30
N TYR A 29 19.96 9.68 10.47
CA TYR A 29 20.23 8.30 10.10
C TYR A 29 19.39 7.31 10.92
N SER A 30 19.27 7.53 12.24
CA SER A 30 18.55 6.62 13.13
C SER A 30 17.02 6.75 13.04
N ILE A 31 16.50 7.94 12.79
CA ILE A 31 15.04 8.20 12.84
C ILE A 31 14.45 8.37 11.44
N TYR A 32 15.08 9.13 10.55
CA TYR A 32 14.48 9.46 9.25
C TYR A 32 14.77 8.42 8.17
N LEU A 33 16.01 7.95 8.07
CA LEU A 33 16.43 6.99 7.03
C LEU A 33 15.70 5.62 7.08
N PRO A 34 15.47 4.99 8.25
CA PRO A 34 14.75 3.73 8.28
C PRO A 34 13.26 3.87 7.94
N HIS A 35 12.71 5.09 7.89
CA HIS A 35 11.28 5.26 7.72
C HIS A 35 10.79 5.17 6.27
N GLN A 36 11.55 5.53 5.22
CA GLN A 36 10.94 5.63 3.87
C GLN A 36 11.92 5.52 2.68
N THR A 37 12.23 4.30 2.21
CA THR A 37 12.85 4.11 0.87
C THR A 37 12.33 2.90 0.08
N GLY A 38 11.24 2.26 0.53
CA GLY A 38 10.56 1.23 -0.27
C GLY A 38 9.52 1.84 -1.23
N PRO A 39 9.22 1.21 -2.39
CA PRO A 39 8.05 1.57 -3.16
C PRO A 39 6.83 1.60 -2.25
N PHE A 40 6.08 2.69 -2.26
CA PHE A 40 4.86 2.80 -1.48
C PHE A 40 3.81 1.84 -2.04
N THR A 41 3.81 0.61 -1.54
CA THR A 41 2.90 -0.49 -1.93
C THR A 41 1.54 -0.42 -1.22
N GLY A 42 1.28 0.67 -0.49
CA GLY A 42 0.04 0.88 0.26
C GLY A 42 -0.93 1.83 -0.45
N ASP A 43 -2.19 1.79 -0.04
CA ASP A 43 -3.20 2.79 -0.41
C ASP A 43 -3.08 4.09 0.42
N GLY A 44 -2.16 4.12 1.39
CA GLY A 44 -1.91 5.23 2.31
C GLY A 44 -3.01 5.52 3.32
N ILE A 45 -4.05 4.71 3.31
CA ILE A 45 -5.19 4.82 4.21
C ILE A 45 -5.24 3.62 5.16
N ARG A 46 -4.82 2.43 4.70
CA ARG A 46 -4.97 1.17 5.44
C ARG A 46 -3.62 0.56 5.81
N THR A 47 -3.57 -0.03 7.00
CA THR A 47 -2.42 -0.82 7.42
C THR A 47 -2.28 -2.09 6.57
N ALA A 48 -1.09 -2.70 6.56
CA ALA A 48 -0.87 -3.95 5.82
C ALA A 48 -1.85 -5.06 6.23
N GLU A 49 -2.17 -5.16 7.52
CA GLU A 49 -3.11 -6.14 8.05
C GLU A 49 -4.56 -5.87 7.62
N GLN A 50 -5.00 -4.61 7.63
CA GLN A 50 -6.32 -4.23 7.13
C GLN A 50 -6.49 -4.55 5.64
N ARG A 51 -5.43 -4.40 4.83
CA ARG A 51 -5.46 -4.77 3.41
C ARG A 51 -5.63 -6.27 3.21
N LYS A 52 -4.92 -7.09 3.98
CA LYS A 52 -5.07 -8.56 3.95
C LYS A 52 -6.49 -8.99 4.33
N GLN A 53 -7.04 -8.39 5.39
CA GLN A 53 -8.41 -8.67 5.83
C GLN A 53 -9.44 -8.30 4.75
N ASN A 54 -9.33 -7.12 4.16
CA ASN A 54 -10.22 -6.71 3.07
C ASN A 54 -10.13 -7.65 1.87
N LEU A 55 -8.93 -8.13 1.53
CA LEU A 55 -8.76 -9.10 0.46
C LEU A 55 -9.49 -10.41 0.79
N ALA A 56 -9.34 -10.93 2.01
CA ALA A 56 -10.03 -12.15 2.43
C ALA A 56 -11.56 -11.97 2.40
N ASP A 57 -12.07 -10.83 2.87
CA ASP A 57 -13.50 -10.52 2.84
C ASP A 57 -14.04 -10.41 1.41
N LEU A 58 -13.28 -9.78 0.51
CA LEU A 58 -13.64 -9.69 -0.91
C LEU A 58 -13.68 -11.05 -1.55
N GLN A 59 -12.68 -11.90 -1.31
CA GLN A 59 -12.65 -13.27 -1.83
C GLN A 59 -13.83 -14.10 -1.31
N ALA A 60 -14.17 -13.98 -0.02
CA ALA A 60 -15.31 -14.68 0.56
C ALA A 60 -16.65 -14.20 -0.03
N LYS A 61 -16.80 -12.89 -0.28
CA LYS A 61 -18.00 -12.35 -0.95
C LYS A 61 -18.10 -12.82 -2.38
N GLN A 62 -16.99 -12.80 -3.12
CA GLN A 62 -16.93 -13.24 -4.51
C GLN A 62 -17.22 -14.73 -4.66
N SER A 63 -16.64 -15.58 -3.81
CA SER A 63 -16.89 -17.03 -3.85
C SER A 63 -18.36 -17.35 -3.55
N LYS A 64 -18.94 -16.67 -2.56
CA LYS A 64 -20.37 -16.81 -2.26
C LYS A 64 -21.24 -16.39 -3.45
N GLN A 65 -20.97 -15.23 -4.04
CA GLN A 65 -21.70 -14.76 -5.22
C GLN A 65 -21.57 -15.73 -6.40
N ALA A 66 -20.36 -16.23 -6.68
CA ALA A 66 -20.12 -17.16 -7.78
C ALA A 66 -20.87 -18.49 -7.63
N ALA A 67 -21.18 -18.92 -6.41
CA ALA A 67 -21.86 -20.19 -6.14
C ALA A 67 -23.36 -20.06 -5.82
N SER A 68 -23.90 -18.83 -5.77
CA SER A 68 -25.27 -18.59 -5.29
C SER A 68 -26.21 -18.09 -6.38
N TYR A 69 -27.48 -18.47 -6.27
CA TYR A 69 -28.57 -17.84 -7.00
C TYR A 69 -28.96 -16.50 -6.37
N GLY A 70 -29.37 -15.55 -7.20
CA GLY A 70 -29.85 -14.25 -6.74
C GLY A 70 -30.57 -13.45 -7.81
N TRP A 71 -31.15 -12.33 -7.43
CA TRP A 71 -31.67 -11.33 -8.37
C TRP A 71 -30.66 -10.21 -8.53
N VAL A 72 -30.32 -9.87 -9.78
CA VAL A 72 -29.48 -8.69 -10.09
C VAL A 72 -30.39 -7.48 -10.34
N ASP A 73 -31.40 -7.66 -11.18
CA ASP A 73 -32.45 -6.67 -11.43
C ASP A 73 -33.78 -7.40 -11.65
N GLN A 74 -34.64 -7.37 -10.64
CA GLN A 74 -35.93 -8.03 -10.69
C GLN A 74 -36.90 -7.37 -11.69
N LYS A 75 -36.78 -6.06 -11.93
CA LYS A 75 -37.67 -5.35 -12.88
C LYS A 75 -37.30 -5.67 -14.32
N ALA A 76 -36.01 -5.79 -14.60
CA ALA A 76 -35.50 -6.21 -15.90
C ALA A 76 -35.51 -7.74 -16.10
N GLY A 77 -35.87 -8.52 -15.07
CA GLY A 77 -35.88 -9.98 -15.12
C GLY A 77 -34.47 -10.61 -15.13
N VAL A 78 -33.45 -9.88 -14.68
CA VAL A 78 -32.06 -10.33 -14.70
C VAL A 78 -31.73 -11.05 -13.39
N VAL A 79 -31.40 -12.33 -13.50
CA VAL A 79 -31.00 -13.21 -12.40
C VAL A 79 -29.50 -13.49 -12.41
N GLN A 80 -28.97 -13.70 -11.21
CA GLN A 80 -27.65 -14.25 -10.98
C GLN A 80 -27.76 -15.77 -10.88
N LEU A 81 -26.97 -16.46 -11.69
CA LEU A 81 -26.82 -17.91 -11.68
C LEU A 81 -25.45 -18.26 -11.07
N PRO A 82 -25.33 -19.39 -10.36
CA PRO A 82 -24.04 -19.98 -10.04
C PRO A 82 -23.21 -20.17 -11.32
N LEU A 83 -21.91 -19.90 -11.22
CA LEU A 83 -21.03 -19.85 -12.37
C LEU A 83 -20.96 -21.20 -13.10
N ASP A 84 -20.93 -22.30 -12.36
CA ASP A 84 -20.90 -23.67 -12.93
C ASP A 84 -22.12 -23.94 -13.82
N VAL A 85 -23.30 -23.56 -13.34
CA VAL A 85 -24.57 -23.71 -14.08
C VAL A 85 -24.62 -22.75 -15.27
N ALA A 86 -24.16 -21.51 -15.09
CA ALA A 86 -24.09 -20.54 -16.18
C ALA A 86 -23.18 -21.03 -17.32
N MET A 87 -22.02 -21.62 -16.99
CA MET A 87 -21.11 -22.23 -17.97
C MET A 87 -21.79 -23.38 -18.72
N GLU A 88 -22.44 -24.30 -17.99
CA GLU A 88 -23.13 -25.45 -18.60
C GLU A 88 -24.22 -25.00 -19.58
N LEU A 89 -25.11 -24.10 -19.13
CA LEU A 89 -26.19 -23.56 -19.96
C LEU A 89 -25.65 -22.81 -21.18
N THR A 90 -24.52 -22.12 -21.02
CA THR A 90 -23.86 -21.41 -22.13
C THR A 90 -23.37 -22.41 -23.17
N VAL A 91 -22.68 -23.48 -22.75
CA VAL A 91 -22.20 -24.52 -23.65
C VAL A 91 -23.38 -25.18 -24.38
N GLN A 92 -24.43 -25.56 -23.66
CA GLN A 92 -25.64 -26.15 -24.27
C GLN A 92 -26.27 -25.23 -25.32
N LYS A 93 -26.41 -23.93 -24.99
CA LYS A 93 -26.98 -22.92 -25.89
C LYS A 93 -26.19 -22.77 -27.18
N TYR A 94 -24.86 -22.76 -27.11
CA TYR A 94 -24.01 -22.63 -28.29
C TYR A 94 -23.89 -23.95 -29.07
N ALA A 95 -23.93 -25.10 -28.41
CA ALA A 95 -23.95 -26.41 -29.05
C ALA A 95 -25.22 -26.64 -29.88
N ALA A 96 -26.39 -26.23 -29.35
CA ALA A 96 -27.68 -26.36 -30.04
C ALA A 96 -27.88 -25.39 -31.22
N LYS A 97 -27.00 -24.37 -31.35
CA LYS A 97 -27.04 -23.38 -32.43
C LYS A 97 -26.17 -23.78 -33.64
N LYS A 98 -25.53 -24.95 -33.58
CA LYS A 98 -24.71 -25.52 -34.64
C LYS A 98 -25.54 -26.48 -35.48
#